data_AF-A0A4Z1FTG8-F1
#
_entry.id   AF-A0A4Z1FTG8-F1
#
_cell.length_a   1.000
_cell.length_b   1.000
_cell.length_c   1.000
_cell.angle_alpha   90.00
_cell.angle_beta   90.00
_cell.angle_gamma   90.00
#
_symmetry.space_group_name_H-M   'P 1'
#
loop_
_entity.id
_entity.type
_entity.pdbx_description
1 polymer ?
#
loop_
_entity_poly.entity_id
_entity_poly.type
_entity_poly.pdbx_seq_one_letter_code
_entity_poly.pdbx_strand_id
1 'polypeptide(L)'
;MATPMEVLHVMTPAEWGKPIDVDEKWISFVDENVKAKFPPGTEIESISPHGASYWTRTAEVATIMSDGTSRSYFLKVSQGDNGKGMVLGEFASMTAIYQVLPKFVPEPIGSGTYASAPDIHFFCCELINMSDEIPEIQAFTSTLAELHSKGISPNGKYGFFVPTYKGTIPQYTEWQETWEEAYYHSMKWFIHAEEKSQGTDKEMQELCQGILEKVIPRLLRPLETGGRQIQPCLIHGDLWAGNTSWNIDTNMPIIYDSAALYAHNELEMAAWRPIRHLIGKQYMKAYFHYFPVSAPEEDQDDRNMLYYLRWDLKSSALFSGNLRAKETMRSLIAKFPGGYEGRMILFLILHFYTTSHLPSQVAVLTFIATFSTPNQIIDSSFSIEALTYGEVKNVSINLKTKNHALRLVVKYTKQNVNVKGNISLSWTHTVIPEVQGSGSATRARA
;
A
#
# COMPACT_ATOMS: atom_id res chain seq x y z
N MET A 1 -9.26 24.82 18.11
CA MET A 1 -7.97 24.76 17.40
C MET A 1 -7.11 23.79 18.17
N ALA A 2 -6.94 22.56 17.68
CA ALA A 2 -6.08 21.58 18.34
C ALA A 2 -4.63 22.06 18.17
N THR A 3 -3.90 22.15 19.28
CA THR A 3 -2.45 22.35 19.28
C THR A 3 -1.82 21.29 18.39
N PRO A 4 -0.89 21.63 17.47
CA PRO A 4 -0.11 20.64 16.75
C PRO A 4 0.54 19.76 17.82
N MET A 5 0.15 18.49 17.88
CA MET A 5 0.79 17.56 18.81
C MET A 5 2.27 17.61 18.52
N GLU A 6 3.04 17.99 19.54
CA GLU A 6 4.50 17.94 19.52
C GLU A 6 4.89 16.63 18.84
N VAL A 7 5.60 16.75 17.72
CA VAL A 7 6.17 15.59 17.04
C VAL A 7 7.03 14.91 18.09
N LEU A 8 6.50 13.82 18.65
CA LEU A 8 7.22 12.90 19.52
C LEU A 8 8.54 12.62 18.81
N HIS A 9 9.63 12.70 19.57
CA HIS A 9 10.96 12.37 19.10
C HIS A 9 10.90 11.15 18.16
N VAL A 10 11.11 11.38 16.86
CA VAL A 10 11.22 10.30 15.88
C VAL A 10 12.52 9.61 16.22
N MET A 11 12.42 8.46 16.89
CA MET A 11 13.58 7.72 17.38
C MET A 11 14.61 7.49 16.28
N THR A 12 15.86 7.46 16.71
CA THR A 12 16.96 7.23 15.78
C THR A 12 17.09 5.74 15.45
N PRO A 13 17.63 5.38 14.27
CA PRO A 13 17.83 3.98 13.90
C PRO A 13 18.66 3.11 14.87
N ALA A 14 19.37 3.71 15.84
CA ALA A 14 20.17 3.00 16.85
C ALA A 14 19.32 2.34 17.96
N GLU A 15 18.02 2.66 18.00
CA GLU A 15 17.12 2.28 19.10
C GLU A 15 16.04 1.28 18.66
N TRP A 16 15.99 0.94 17.37
CA TRP A 16 15.04 -0.02 16.80
C TRP A 16 15.34 -1.46 17.25
N GLY A 17 14.30 -2.29 17.38
CA GLY A 17 14.45 -3.76 17.50
C GLY A 17 14.95 -4.30 18.85
N LYS A 18 15.27 -3.44 19.83
CA LYS A 18 15.64 -3.92 21.18
C LYS A 18 14.41 -4.45 21.92
N PRO A 19 14.53 -5.55 22.68
CA PRO A 19 13.47 -5.97 23.59
C PRO A 19 13.08 -4.80 24.50
N ILE A 20 11.79 -4.51 24.58
CA ILE A 20 11.28 -3.56 25.56
C ILE A 20 11.08 -4.38 26.84
N ASP A 21 12.05 -4.29 27.75
CA ASP A 21 11.93 -4.92 29.05
C ASP A 21 11.16 -3.98 29.98
N VAL A 22 9.91 -4.34 30.26
CA VAL A 22 9.06 -3.64 31.22
C VAL A 22 8.97 -4.52 32.45
N ASP A 23 9.42 -3.98 33.59
CA ASP A 23 9.35 -4.67 34.88
C ASP A 23 7.88 -4.99 35.25
N GLU A 24 7.63 -6.22 35.71
CA GLU A 24 6.29 -6.71 36.09
C GLU A 24 5.63 -5.85 37.17
N LYS A 25 6.42 -5.15 38.00
CA LYS A 25 5.85 -4.25 39.01
C LYS A 25 4.96 -3.15 38.42
N TRP A 26 5.14 -2.78 37.15
CA TRP A 26 4.35 -1.71 36.54
C TRP A 26 2.93 -2.12 36.17
N ILE A 27 2.61 -3.41 36.31
CA ILE A 27 1.24 -3.95 36.17
C ILE A 27 0.73 -4.57 37.48
N SER A 28 1.37 -4.30 38.62
CA SER A 28 0.87 -4.75 39.94
C SER A 28 -0.02 -3.71 40.64
N PHE A 29 -0.19 -2.53 40.04
CA PHE A 29 -1.06 -1.46 40.50
C PHE A 29 -1.59 -0.64 39.32
N VAL A 30 -2.67 0.11 39.55
CA VAL A 30 -3.21 1.06 38.55
C VAL A 30 -2.68 2.46 38.89
N ASP A 31 -1.90 3.05 37.99
CA ASP A 31 -1.36 4.41 38.14
C ASP A 31 -2.46 5.48 38.05
N GLU A 32 -2.26 6.63 38.71
CA GLU A 32 -3.24 7.72 38.76
C GLU A 32 -3.62 8.27 37.38
N ASN A 33 -2.68 8.34 36.43
CA ASN A 33 -2.98 8.78 35.06
C ASN A 33 -3.78 7.74 34.28
N VAL A 34 -3.69 6.44 34.64
CA VAL A 34 -4.55 5.39 34.08
C VAL A 34 -5.96 5.52 34.66
N LYS A 35 -6.09 5.67 35.99
CA LYS A 35 -7.39 5.87 36.65
C LYS A 35 -8.14 7.07 36.08
N ALA A 36 -7.42 8.16 35.78
CA ALA A 36 -7.98 9.37 35.20
C ALA A 36 -8.56 9.18 33.78
N LYS A 37 -8.33 8.05 33.12
CA LYS A 37 -8.97 7.71 31.83
C LYS A 37 -10.32 7.03 31.98
N PHE A 38 -10.62 6.47 33.15
CA PHE A 38 -11.91 5.82 33.38
C PHE A 38 -13.01 6.86 33.65
N PRO A 39 -14.28 6.52 33.37
CA PRO A 39 -15.41 7.40 33.68
C PRO A 39 -15.42 7.84 35.16
N PRO A 40 -15.89 9.06 35.48
CA PRO A 40 -15.97 9.53 36.85
C PRO A 40 -16.75 8.58 37.77
N GLY A 41 -16.22 8.35 38.98
CA GLY A 41 -16.82 7.43 39.95
C GLY A 41 -16.55 5.95 39.70
N THR A 42 -15.65 5.61 38.76
CA THR A 42 -15.16 4.23 38.59
C THR A 42 -14.27 3.84 39.77
N GLU A 43 -14.60 2.73 40.43
CA GLU A 43 -13.79 2.11 41.47
C GLU A 43 -12.95 0.97 40.90
N ILE A 44 -11.67 0.89 41.26
CA ILE A 44 -10.79 -0.20 40.85
C ILE A 44 -10.97 -1.37 41.82
N GLU A 45 -11.39 -2.52 41.32
CA GLU A 45 -11.48 -3.74 42.13
C GLU A 45 -10.14 -4.48 42.19
N SER A 46 -9.50 -4.67 41.03
CA SER A 46 -8.24 -5.39 40.96
C SER A 46 -7.45 -5.09 39.68
N ILE A 47 -6.18 -5.46 39.70
CA ILE A 47 -5.33 -5.54 38.53
C ILE A 47 -4.61 -6.88 38.55
N SER A 48 -4.54 -7.57 37.42
CA SER A 48 -3.86 -8.85 37.30
C SER A 48 -3.20 -9.00 35.93
N PRO A 49 -2.06 -9.71 35.81
CA PRO A 49 -1.48 -10.01 34.51
C PRO A 49 -2.49 -10.74 33.60
N HIS A 50 -2.59 -10.29 32.35
CA HIS A 50 -3.56 -10.83 31.40
C HIS A 50 -2.97 -10.85 29.99
N GLY A 51 -3.08 -11.97 29.28
CA GLY A 51 -2.53 -12.13 27.93
C GLY A 51 -0.99 -12.10 27.87
N ALA A 52 -0.45 -12.01 26.67
CA ALA A 52 0.99 -11.94 26.43
C ALA A 52 1.32 -10.97 25.30
N SER A 53 2.47 -10.30 25.41
CA SER A 53 3.01 -9.41 24.38
C SER A 53 4.53 -9.53 24.35
N TYR A 54 5.11 -9.44 23.15
CA TYR A 54 6.57 -9.39 22.97
C TYR A 54 7.18 -8.05 23.34
N TRP A 55 6.38 -6.98 23.40
CA TRP A 55 6.88 -5.60 23.45
C TRP A 55 6.36 -4.80 24.66
N THR A 56 5.39 -5.35 25.38
CA THR A 56 4.72 -4.67 26.49
C THR A 56 4.44 -5.66 27.61
N ARG A 57 4.18 -5.14 28.81
CA ARG A 57 3.48 -5.90 29.87
C ARG A 57 1.99 -5.62 29.75
N THR A 58 1.18 -6.63 30.04
CA THR A 58 -0.26 -6.57 29.81
C THR A 58 -1.01 -7.02 31.06
N ALA A 59 -2.11 -6.34 31.36
CA ALA A 59 -2.93 -6.62 32.51
C ALA A 59 -4.41 -6.38 32.23
N GLU A 60 -5.25 -7.08 32.98
CA GLU A 60 -6.65 -6.75 33.15
C GLU A 60 -6.79 -5.80 34.35
N VAL A 61 -7.60 -4.76 34.17
CA VAL A 61 -8.03 -3.86 35.25
C VAL A 61 -9.54 -4.04 35.41
N ALA A 62 -9.95 -4.74 36.47
CA ALA A 62 -11.35 -4.95 36.80
C ALA A 62 -11.87 -3.77 37.62
N THR A 63 -13.05 -3.26 37.26
CA THR A 63 -13.64 -2.05 37.85
C THR A 63 -15.13 -2.19 38.11
N ILE A 64 -15.64 -1.42 39.08
CA ILE A 64 -17.06 -1.16 39.28
C ILE A 64 -17.35 0.27 38.85
N MET A 65 -18.25 0.43 37.89
CA MET A 65 -18.73 1.72 37.41
C MET A 65 -19.63 2.40 38.45
N SER A 66 -19.85 3.71 38.31
CA SER A 66 -20.69 4.49 39.26
C SER A 66 -22.14 4.01 39.40
N ASP A 67 -22.66 3.26 38.43
CA ASP A 67 -23.99 2.64 38.46
C ASP A 67 -24.00 1.22 39.07
N GLY A 68 -22.85 0.74 39.55
CA GLY A 68 -22.66 -0.59 40.11
C GLY A 68 -22.32 -1.68 39.08
N THR A 69 -22.24 -1.35 37.79
CA THR A 69 -21.92 -2.32 36.74
C THR A 69 -20.43 -2.69 36.77
N SER A 70 -20.08 -3.97 36.72
CA SER A 70 -18.70 -4.41 36.55
C SER A 70 -18.24 -4.21 35.10
N ARG A 71 -17.03 -3.67 34.90
CA ARG A 71 -16.38 -3.54 33.59
C ARG A 71 -14.89 -3.82 33.72
N SER A 72 -14.33 -4.58 32.79
CA SER A 72 -12.89 -4.84 32.71
C SER A 72 -12.25 -4.08 31.56
N TYR A 73 -11.01 -3.65 31.77
CA TYR A 73 -10.20 -2.98 30.78
C TYR A 73 -8.89 -3.73 30.54
N PHE A 74 -8.41 -3.72 29.31
CA PHE A 74 -7.11 -4.22 28.94
C PHE A 74 -6.09 -3.09 28.99
N LEU A 75 -5.01 -3.29 29.75
CA LEU A 75 -3.92 -2.34 29.94
C LEU A 75 -2.64 -2.88 29.30
N LYS A 76 -2.04 -2.12 28.39
CA LYS A 76 -0.67 -2.33 27.92
C LYS A 76 0.25 -1.30 28.54
N VAL A 77 1.40 -1.75 29.03
CA VAL A 77 2.45 -0.92 29.61
C VAL A 77 3.75 -1.12 28.85
N SER A 78 4.37 -0.01 28.50
CA SER A 78 5.62 0.08 27.74
C SER A 78 6.58 1.05 28.43
N GLN A 79 7.85 1.04 28.01
CA GLN A 79 8.89 1.89 28.60
C GLN A 79 9.68 2.62 27.51
N GLY A 80 10.16 3.82 27.85
CA GLY A 80 11.03 4.63 27.00
C GLY A 80 10.29 5.30 25.84
N ASP A 81 11.03 6.15 25.11
CA ASP A 81 10.49 6.91 23.98
C ASP A 81 9.87 6.02 22.90
N ASN A 82 10.40 4.81 22.68
CA ASN A 82 9.80 3.86 21.74
C ASN A 82 8.44 3.37 22.21
N GLY A 83 8.38 2.96 23.48
CA GLY A 83 7.15 2.51 24.12
C GLY A 83 6.08 3.60 24.08
N LYS A 84 6.47 4.84 24.36
CA LYS A 84 5.61 6.01 24.23
C LYS A 84 4.99 6.13 22.83
N GLY A 85 5.83 6.06 21.81
CA GLY A 85 5.38 6.11 20.41
C GLY A 85 4.42 4.97 20.07
N MET A 86 4.75 3.74 20.50
CA MET A 86 3.92 2.57 20.26
C MET A 86 2.51 2.71 20.85
N VAL A 87 2.39 3.05 22.14
CA VAL A 87 1.07 3.15 22.79
C VAL A 87 0.25 4.34 22.26
N LEU A 88 0.91 5.41 21.81
CA LEU A 88 0.23 6.56 21.19
C LEU A 88 -0.24 6.24 19.76
N GLY A 89 0.60 5.57 18.97
CA GLY A 89 0.26 5.10 17.64
C GLY A 89 -0.88 4.09 17.64
N GLU A 90 -0.86 3.14 18.57
CA GLU A 90 -1.94 2.16 18.75
C GLU A 90 -3.23 2.85 19.19
N PHE A 91 -3.20 3.72 20.19
CA PHE A 91 -4.39 4.47 20.62
C PHE A 91 -5.02 5.27 19.47
N ALA A 92 -4.22 5.98 18.68
CA ALA A 92 -4.70 6.73 17.52
C ALA A 92 -5.28 5.82 16.43
N SER A 93 -4.66 4.67 16.19
CA SER A 93 -5.11 3.67 15.21
C SER A 93 -6.46 3.08 15.60
N MET A 94 -6.56 2.59 16.84
CA MET A 94 -7.77 1.98 17.38
C MET A 94 -8.90 3.00 17.44
N THR A 95 -8.61 4.26 17.80
CA THR A 95 -9.59 5.36 17.80
C THR A 95 -10.13 5.63 16.40
N ALA A 96 -9.26 5.70 15.39
CA ALA A 96 -9.69 5.93 14.01
C ALA A 96 -10.62 4.81 13.51
N ILE A 97 -10.29 3.55 13.80
CA ILE A 97 -11.13 2.40 13.41
C ILE A 97 -12.46 2.41 14.17
N TYR A 98 -12.42 2.64 15.49
CA TYR A 98 -13.62 2.66 16.34
C TYR A 98 -14.60 3.75 15.92
N GLN A 99 -14.11 4.92 15.47
CA GLN A 99 -14.96 5.99 14.95
C GLN A 99 -15.70 5.61 13.65
N VAL A 100 -15.13 4.71 12.84
CA VAL A 100 -15.73 4.26 11.57
C VAL A 100 -16.66 3.07 11.79
N LEU A 101 -16.20 2.07 12.53
CA LEU A 101 -16.96 0.86 12.85
C LEU A 101 -16.82 0.51 14.35
N PRO A 102 -17.65 1.11 15.20
CA PRO A 102 -17.77 0.70 16.60
C PRO A 102 -18.06 -0.80 16.68
N LYS A 103 -17.46 -1.50 17.66
CA LYS A 103 -17.56 -2.96 17.88
C LYS A 103 -16.72 -3.86 16.98
N PHE A 104 -16.12 -3.37 15.90
CA PHE A 104 -15.14 -4.17 15.13
C PHE A 104 -13.76 -4.18 15.80
N VAL A 105 -13.51 -3.22 16.69
CA VAL A 105 -12.30 -3.05 17.48
C VAL A 105 -12.70 -2.75 18.94
N PRO A 106 -11.92 -3.19 19.96
CA PRO A 106 -12.16 -2.80 21.35
C PRO A 106 -12.22 -1.28 21.50
N GLU A 107 -13.13 -0.79 22.35
CA GLU A 107 -13.23 0.65 22.61
C GLU A 107 -11.91 1.19 23.20
N PRO A 108 -11.22 2.12 22.54
CA PRO A 108 -10.01 2.73 23.08
C PRO A 108 -10.38 3.73 24.18
N ILE A 109 -9.86 3.52 25.39
CA ILE A 109 -10.19 4.33 26.57
C ILE A 109 -9.18 5.47 26.75
N GLY A 110 -7.89 5.18 26.57
CA GLY A 110 -6.87 6.22 26.66
C GLY A 110 -5.44 5.72 26.51
N SER A 111 -4.53 6.66 26.36
CA SER A 111 -3.10 6.44 26.49
C SER A 111 -2.44 7.58 27.25
N GLY A 112 -1.20 7.36 27.69
CA GLY A 112 -0.42 8.38 28.38
C GLY A 112 0.87 7.86 28.99
N THR A 113 1.44 8.68 29.88
CA THR A 113 2.59 8.34 30.73
C THR A 113 2.11 8.18 32.16
N TYR A 114 2.68 7.24 32.92
CA TYR A 114 2.39 7.09 34.35
C TYR A 114 2.73 8.37 35.11
N ALA A 115 1.88 8.73 36.07
CA ALA A 115 2.13 9.83 37.00
C ALA A 115 3.33 9.52 37.90
N SER A 116 3.46 8.26 38.34
CA SER A 116 4.54 7.83 39.23
C SER A 116 5.90 7.66 38.54
N ALA A 117 5.91 7.53 37.20
CA ALA A 117 7.12 7.18 36.45
C ALA A 117 7.10 7.79 35.03
N PRO A 118 7.92 8.82 34.74
CA PRO A 118 7.87 9.55 33.47
C PRO A 118 8.34 8.74 32.25
N ASP A 119 9.05 7.63 32.48
CA ASP A 119 9.56 6.72 31.44
C ASP A 119 8.62 5.55 31.15
N ILE A 120 7.48 5.46 31.85
CA ILE A 120 6.51 4.37 31.70
C ILE A 120 5.25 4.90 31.03
N HIS A 121 4.83 4.23 29.96
CA HIS A 121 3.74 4.66 29.11
C HIS A 121 2.70 3.57 28.97
N PHE A 122 1.44 3.96 28.75
CA PHE A 122 0.33 3.02 28.70
C PHE A 122 -0.61 3.29 27.53
N PHE A 123 -1.27 2.21 27.11
CA PHE A 123 -2.49 2.21 26.32
C PHE A 123 -3.53 1.37 27.06
N CYS A 124 -4.77 1.83 27.07
CA CYS A 124 -5.88 1.18 27.73
C CYS A 124 -7.10 1.16 26.79
N CYS A 125 -7.73 -0.01 26.69
CA CYS A 125 -8.96 -0.23 25.95
C CYS A 125 -9.93 -1.14 26.72
N GLU A 126 -11.13 -1.30 26.20
CA GLU A 126 -12.07 -2.31 26.65
C GLU A 126 -11.47 -3.73 26.60
N LEU A 127 -11.68 -4.51 27.66
CA LEU A 127 -11.37 -5.94 27.61
C LEU A 127 -12.55 -6.69 26.97
N ILE A 128 -12.29 -7.34 25.84
CA ILE A 128 -13.28 -8.14 25.12
C ILE A 128 -13.14 -9.61 25.48
N ASN A 129 -14.26 -10.28 25.73
CA ASN A 129 -14.32 -11.73 25.87
C ASN A 129 -14.18 -12.39 24.50
N MET A 130 -12.98 -12.91 24.23
CA MET A 130 -12.57 -13.43 22.92
C MET A 130 -12.51 -14.95 22.91
N SER A 131 -12.79 -15.56 21.75
CA SER A 131 -12.50 -16.98 21.52
C SER A 131 -11.06 -17.20 21.03
N ASP A 132 -10.53 -18.41 21.19
CA ASP A 132 -9.26 -18.81 20.57
C ASP A 132 -9.38 -19.15 19.06
N GLU A 133 -10.58 -19.02 18.48
CA GLU A 133 -10.84 -19.35 17.08
C GLU A 133 -10.55 -18.17 16.14
N ILE A 134 -10.12 -18.50 14.92
CA ILE A 134 -10.02 -17.52 13.84
C ILE A 134 -11.42 -17.09 13.37
N PRO A 135 -11.62 -15.82 12.97
CA PRO A 135 -12.94 -15.35 12.56
C PRO A 135 -13.53 -16.11 11.37
N GLU A 136 -14.86 -16.30 11.34
CA GLU A 136 -15.54 -16.84 10.17
C GLU A 136 -15.27 -15.97 8.93
N ILE A 137 -14.94 -16.61 7.81
CA ILE A 137 -14.40 -15.96 6.60
C ILE A 137 -15.35 -14.87 6.08
N GLN A 138 -16.64 -15.16 5.91
CA GLN A 138 -17.58 -14.23 5.30
C GLN A 138 -17.83 -13.04 6.21
N ALA A 139 -18.19 -13.27 7.47
CA ALA A 139 -18.45 -12.23 8.46
C ALA A 139 -17.23 -11.31 8.65
N PHE A 140 -16.03 -11.88 8.75
CA PHE A 140 -14.80 -11.09 8.89
C PHE A 140 -14.51 -10.25 7.66
N THR A 141 -14.55 -10.86 6.48
CA THR A 141 -14.14 -10.17 5.25
C THR A 141 -15.18 -9.15 4.77
N SER A 142 -16.46 -9.37 5.03
CA SER A 142 -17.50 -8.36 4.78
C SER A 142 -17.34 -7.15 5.70
N THR A 143 -17.06 -7.39 7.00
CA THR A 143 -16.86 -6.32 7.98
C THR A 143 -15.58 -5.52 7.69
N LEU A 144 -14.50 -6.20 7.27
CA LEU A 144 -13.27 -5.52 6.84
C LEU A 144 -13.48 -4.70 5.57
N ALA A 145 -14.23 -5.21 4.59
CA ALA A 145 -14.58 -4.44 3.40
C ALA A 145 -15.43 -3.21 3.73
N GLU A 146 -16.32 -3.32 4.72
CA GLU A 146 -17.08 -2.18 5.24
C GLU A 146 -16.17 -1.13 5.88
N LEU A 147 -15.16 -1.53 6.68
CA LEU A 147 -14.17 -0.61 7.25
C LEU A 147 -13.45 0.15 6.14
N HIS A 148 -12.92 -0.55 5.14
CA HIS A 148 -12.20 0.06 4.03
C HIS A 148 -13.09 0.97 3.17
N SER A 149 -14.39 0.64 3.06
CA SER A 149 -15.35 1.46 2.29
C SER A 149 -15.75 2.73 3.03
N LYS A 150 -15.90 2.68 4.35
CA LYS A 150 -16.37 3.82 5.18
C LYS A 150 -15.23 4.67 5.74
N GLY A 151 -14.07 4.07 5.98
CA GLY A 151 -12.89 4.73 6.55
C GLY A 151 -12.15 5.53 5.49
N ILE A 152 -12.71 6.65 5.06
CA ILE A 152 -12.13 7.49 4.02
C ILE A 152 -11.10 8.44 4.62
N SER A 153 -9.98 8.65 3.92
CA SER A 153 -8.97 9.63 4.34
C SER A 153 -9.55 11.03 4.54
N PRO A 154 -9.27 11.69 5.68
CA PRO A 154 -9.86 12.98 6.04
C PRO A 154 -9.46 14.13 5.10
N ASN A 155 -8.35 13.97 4.36
CA ASN A 155 -7.79 14.98 3.46
C ASN A 155 -7.60 14.44 2.03
N GLY A 156 -8.09 13.22 1.74
CA GLY A 156 -7.94 12.58 0.44
C GLY A 156 -6.51 12.11 0.12
N LYS A 157 -5.59 12.12 1.09
CA LYS A 157 -4.18 11.72 0.93
C LYS A 157 -3.87 10.40 1.62
N TYR A 158 -2.73 9.81 1.30
CA TYR A 158 -2.18 8.62 1.93
C TYR A 158 -1.27 9.00 3.09
N GLY A 159 -1.35 8.31 4.23
CA GLY A 159 -0.58 8.66 5.43
C GLY A 159 -1.37 8.38 6.71
N PHE A 160 -0.95 8.98 7.83
CA PHE A 160 -1.70 8.92 9.08
C PHE A 160 -1.41 10.13 9.97
N PHE A 161 -2.22 10.33 11.01
CA PHE A 161 -2.12 11.51 11.87
C PHE A 161 -0.86 11.54 12.74
N VAL A 162 -0.35 10.37 13.10
CA VAL A 162 0.83 10.18 13.94
C VAL A 162 1.61 8.97 13.43
N PRO A 163 2.91 8.85 13.74
CA PRO A 163 3.65 7.61 13.54
C PRO A 163 2.93 6.44 14.25
N THR A 164 2.60 5.41 13.49
CA THR A 164 2.12 4.12 14.00
C THR A 164 3.27 3.12 13.96
N TYR A 165 3.18 1.99 14.67
CA TYR A 165 4.34 1.12 14.89
C TYR A 165 4.07 -0.31 14.42
N LYS A 166 5.07 -0.93 13.79
CA LYS A 166 5.07 -2.36 13.47
C LYS A 166 6.11 -3.06 14.32
N GLY A 167 5.66 -3.65 15.43
CA GLY A 167 6.57 -4.02 16.52
C GLY A 167 7.23 -2.76 17.08
N THR A 168 8.56 -2.75 17.16
CA THR A 168 9.34 -1.61 17.67
C THR A 168 9.79 -0.61 16.60
N ILE A 169 9.35 -0.79 15.34
CA ILE A 169 9.74 0.08 14.22
C ILE A 169 8.60 1.06 13.89
N PRO A 170 8.83 2.38 13.95
CA PRO A 170 7.83 3.35 13.52
C PRO A 170 7.59 3.23 12.00
N GLN A 171 6.36 3.45 11.57
CA GLN A 171 5.97 3.53 10.17
C GLN A 171 6.16 4.95 9.66
N TYR A 172 6.56 5.08 8.38
CA TYR A 172 6.43 6.34 7.67
C TYR A 172 4.95 6.68 7.45
N THR A 173 4.52 7.81 7.99
CA THR A 173 3.10 8.22 8.06
C THR A 173 2.83 9.60 7.48
N GLU A 174 3.84 10.28 6.93
CA GLU A 174 3.61 11.58 6.33
C GLU A 174 2.67 11.50 5.13
N TRP A 175 1.94 12.60 4.93
CA TRP A 175 0.90 12.68 3.93
C TRP A 175 1.47 12.81 2.51
N GLN A 176 1.02 11.93 1.61
CA GLN A 176 1.41 11.90 0.21
C GLN A 176 0.17 11.91 -0.70
N GLU A 177 0.27 12.57 -1.86
CA GLU A 177 -0.86 12.71 -2.79
C GLU A 177 -1.16 11.43 -3.57
N THR A 178 -0.13 10.61 -3.83
CA THR A 178 -0.25 9.38 -4.61
C THR A 178 0.14 8.16 -3.81
N TRP A 179 -0.45 7.02 -4.14
CA TRP A 179 -0.13 5.77 -3.47
C TRP A 179 1.29 5.29 -3.80
N GLU A 180 1.75 5.51 -5.04
CA GLU A 180 3.11 5.19 -5.45
C GLU A 180 4.15 5.87 -4.55
N GLU A 181 3.98 7.18 -4.31
CA GLU A 181 4.88 7.98 -3.48
C GLU A 181 4.82 7.54 -2.00
N ALA A 182 3.61 7.39 -1.45
CA ALA A 182 3.41 6.90 -0.08
C ALA A 182 4.12 5.54 0.14
N TYR A 183 3.90 4.61 -0.79
CA TYR A 183 4.50 3.28 -0.71
C TYR A 183 6.01 3.30 -0.92
N TYR A 184 6.52 4.12 -1.85
CA TYR A 184 7.96 4.30 -2.09
C TYR A 184 8.68 4.76 -0.82
N HIS A 185 8.16 5.79 -0.15
CA HIS A 185 8.75 6.29 1.10
C HIS A 185 8.67 5.26 2.23
N SER A 186 7.52 4.58 2.36
CA SER A 186 7.36 3.49 3.32
C SER A 186 8.36 2.34 3.07
N MET A 187 8.55 1.96 1.81
CA MET A 187 9.48 0.90 1.43
C MET A 187 10.93 1.29 1.72
N LYS A 188 11.33 2.52 1.34
CA LYS A 188 12.67 3.05 1.62
C LYS A 188 12.96 3.10 3.13
N TRP A 189 11.95 3.41 3.94
CA TRP A 189 12.07 3.40 5.40
C TRP A 189 12.38 1.99 5.94
N PHE A 190 11.67 0.96 5.50
CA PHE A 190 11.93 -0.42 5.93
C PHE A 190 13.24 -0.99 5.36
N ILE A 191 13.66 -0.59 4.17
CA ILE A 191 15.00 -0.91 3.64
C ILE A 191 16.09 -0.32 4.55
N HIS A 192 15.93 0.94 4.98
CA HIS A 192 16.87 1.55 5.90
C HIS A 192 16.91 0.83 7.26
N ALA A 193 15.76 0.44 7.79
CA ALA A 193 15.67 -0.34 9.03
C ALA A 193 16.32 -1.71 8.93
N GLU A 194 16.14 -2.38 7.80
CA GLU A 194 16.76 -3.67 7.53
C GLU A 194 18.30 -3.55 7.45
N GLU A 195 18.82 -2.61 6.66
CA GLU A 195 20.27 -2.39 6.53
C GLU A 195 20.92 -2.01 7.87
N LYS A 196 20.21 -1.25 8.71
CA LYS A 196 20.69 -0.90 10.06
C LYS A 196 20.77 -2.10 10.99
N SER A 197 19.85 -3.04 10.86
CA SER A 197 19.77 -4.24 11.70
C SER A 197 20.73 -5.34 11.22
N GLN A 198 20.80 -5.57 9.90
CA GLN A 198 21.57 -6.66 9.29
C GLN A 198 22.98 -6.25 8.86
N GLY A 199 23.24 -4.95 8.74
CA GLY A 199 24.44 -4.41 8.11
C GLY A 199 24.31 -4.28 6.60
N THR A 200 25.35 -3.71 5.99
CA THR A 200 25.39 -3.43 4.55
C THR A 200 25.66 -4.70 3.74
N ASP A 201 24.81 -4.96 2.75
CA ASP A 201 24.96 -6.04 1.78
C ASP A 201 24.78 -5.47 0.35
N LYS A 202 25.81 -5.62 -0.48
CA LYS A 202 25.85 -5.03 -1.83
C LYS A 202 24.72 -5.55 -2.73
N GLU A 203 24.44 -6.85 -2.67
CA GLU A 203 23.37 -7.44 -3.47
C GLU A 203 22.01 -6.91 -3.01
N MET A 204 21.80 -6.81 -1.70
CA MET A 204 20.57 -6.25 -1.13
C MET A 204 20.36 -4.80 -1.59
N GLN A 205 21.41 -3.97 -1.61
CA GLN A 205 21.33 -2.60 -2.12
C GLN A 205 20.92 -2.55 -3.61
N GLU A 206 21.53 -3.38 -4.46
CA GLU A 206 21.19 -3.47 -5.89
C GLU A 206 19.74 -3.94 -6.11
N LEU A 207 19.29 -4.94 -5.34
CA LEU A 207 17.90 -5.43 -5.37
C LEU A 207 16.92 -4.37 -4.89
N CYS A 208 17.22 -3.69 -3.78
CA CYS A 208 16.43 -2.56 -3.27
C CYS A 208 16.27 -1.46 -4.32
N GLN A 209 17.35 -1.09 -5.01
CA GLN A 209 17.30 -0.12 -6.10
C GLN A 209 16.36 -0.58 -7.23
N GLY A 210 16.47 -1.84 -7.66
CA GLY A 210 15.59 -2.41 -8.68
C GLY A 210 14.10 -2.39 -8.27
N ILE A 211 13.80 -2.64 -6.99
CA ILE A 211 12.43 -2.56 -6.48
C ILE A 211 11.91 -1.12 -6.50
N LEU A 212 12.71 -0.19 -5.97
CA LEU A 212 12.35 1.23 -5.86
C LEU A 212 12.18 1.91 -7.23
N GLU A 213 13.08 1.64 -8.18
CA GLU A 213 13.11 2.33 -9.47
C GLU A 213 12.26 1.68 -10.56
N LYS A 214 12.06 0.35 -10.49
CA LYS A 214 11.38 -0.41 -11.56
C LYS A 214 10.04 -0.98 -11.11
N VAL A 215 10.06 -1.78 -10.05
CA VAL A 215 8.90 -2.60 -9.66
C VAL A 215 7.78 -1.74 -9.06
N ILE A 216 8.11 -0.83 -8.14
CA ILE A 216 7.12 0.08 -7.53
C ILE A 216 6.41 0.92 -8.60
N PRO A 217 7.12 1.67 -9.48
CA PRO A 217 6.46 2.40 -10.56
C PRO A 217 5.65 1.50 -11.48
N ARG A 218 6.14 0.30 -11.82
CA ARG A 218 5.42 -0.62 -12.73
C ARG A 218 4.09 -1.08 -12.16
N LEU A 219 4.04 -1.39 -10.87
CA LEU A 219 2.86 -1.99 -10.23
C LEU A 219 1.92 -0.97 -9.62
N LEU A 220 2.41 0.17 -9.13
CA LEU A 220 1.60 1.13 -8.37
C LEU A 220 1.15 2.33 -9.20
N ARG A 221 2.00 2.87 -10.09
CA ARG A 221 1.61 3.99 -10.96
C ARG A 221 0.35 3.73 -11.79
N PRO A 222 0.14 2.50 -12.35
CA PRO A 222 -1.09 2.23 -13.09
C PRO A 222 -2.38 2.45 -12.29
N LEU A 223 -2.37 2.30 -10.96
CA LEU A 223 -3.57 2.43 -10.11
C LEU A 223 -4.22 3.82 -10.21
N GLU A 224 -3.42 4.85 -10.45
CA GLU A 224 -3.85 6.27 -10.44
C GLU A 224 -3.55 6.98 -11.77
N THR A 225 -3.25 6.23 -12.83
CA THR A 225 -2.98 6.76 -14.17
C THR A 225 -3.87 6.11 -15.22
N GLY A 226 -4.00 6.77 -16.39
CA GLY A 226 -4.88 6.32 -17.46
C GLY A 226 -6.37 6.46 -17.13
N GLY A 227 -6.72 7.48 -16.35
CA GLY A 227 -8.10 7.74 -15.90
C GLY A 227 -8.57 6.87 -14.73
N ARG A 228 -7.68 6.05 -14.17
CA ARG A 228 -7.95 5.28 -12.96
C ARG A 228 -7.64 6.12 -11.71
N GLN A 229 -8.32 5.77 -10.64
CA GLN A 229 -8.16 6.35 -9.32
C GLN A 229 -8.42 5.25 -8.29
N ILE A 230 -7.68 5.29 -7.19
CA ILE A 230 -7.95 4.50 -6.00
C ILE A 230 -8.21 5.46 -4.85
N GLN A 231 -8.99 5.02 -3.87
CA GLN A 231 -9.34 5.83 -2.70
C GLN A 231 -8.40 5.46 -1.55
N PRO A 232 -7.66 6.41 -0.94
CA PRO A 232 -7.02 6.15 0.34
C PRO A 232 -8.06 5.79 1.39
N CYS A 233 -7.98 4.56 1.90
CA CYS A 233 -8.87 4.02 2.92
C CYS A 233 -8.10 3.65 4.19
N LEU A 234 -8.78 3.73 5.32
CA LEU A 234 -8.26 3.33 6.62
C LEU A 234 -8.08 1.82 6.65
N ILE A 235 -6.83 1.38 6.75
CA ILE A 235 -6.47 -0.02 6.96
C ILE A 235 -6.05 -0.24 8.42
N HIS A 236 -6.21 -1.45 8.93
CA HIS A 236 -5.69 -1.88 10.22
C HIS A 236 -4.16 -1.90 10.25
N GLY A 237 -3.54 -2.28 9.14
CA GLY A 237 -2.10 -2.14 8.89
C GLY A 237 -1.22 -3.27 9.43
N ASP A 238 -1.68 -4.06 10.41
CA ASP A 238 -0.98 -5.26 10.89
C ASP A 238 -1.96 -6.44 11.07
N LEU A 239 -2.84 -6.69 10.10
CA LEU A 239 -3.95 -7.65 10.24
C LEU A 239 -3.56 -9.08 9.88
N TRP A 240 -2.91 -9.80 10.78
CA TRP A 240 -2.65 -11.25 10.69
C TRP A 240 -3.49 -12.02 11.71
N ALA A 241 -3.47 -13.35 11.67
CA ALA A 241 -4.32 -14.18 12.53
C ALA A 241 -4.17 -13.89 14.04
N GLY A 242 -3.00 -13.47 14.51
CA GLY A 242 -2.78 -13.12 15.92
C GLY A 242 -3.42 -11.80 16.37
N ASN A 243 -3.87 -10.97 15.43
CA ASN A 243 -4.51 -9.66 15.66
C ASN A 243 -6.00 -9.68 15.29
N THR A 244 -6.60 -10.87 15.30
CA THR A 244 -8.00 -11.11 14.95
C THR A 244 -8.59 -12.17 15.86
N SER A 245 -9.84 -12.01 16.28
CA SER A 245 -10.56 -13.01 17.06
C SER A 245 -12.08 -12.90 16.83
N TRP A 246 -12.85 -13.69 17.57
CA TRP A 246 -14.30 -13.61 17.66
C TRP A 246 -14.71 -13.09 19.04
N ASN A 247 -15.51 -12.02 19.06
CA ASN A 247 -16.13 -11.50 20.28
C ASN A 247 -17.32 -12.40 20.63
N ILE A 248 -17.21 -13.11 21.76
CA ILE A 248 -18.20 -14.10 22.22
C ILE A 248 -19.54 -13.43 22.56
N ASP A 249 -19.48 -12.27 23.21
CA ASP A 249 -20.67 -11.61 23.75
C ASP A 249 -21.54 -10.98 22.64
N THR A 250 -20.89 -10.45 21.60
CA THR A 250 -21.59 -9.83 20.46
C THR A 250 -21.76 -10.75 19.27
N ASN A 251 -21.07 -11.90 19.27
CA ASN A 251 -21.01 -12.85 18.16
C ASN A 251 -20.56 -12.19 16.84
N MET A 252 -19.50 -11.38 16.90
CA MET A 252 -18.95 -10.65 15.77
C MET A 252 -17.42 -10.79 15.70
N PRO A 253 -16.81 -10.67 14.51
CA PRO A 253 -15.36 -10.59 14.41
C PRO A 253 -14.83 -9.35 15.14
N ILE A 254 -13.64 -9.47 15.73
CA ILE A 254 -12.93 -8.38 16.38
C ILE A 254 -11.48 -8.32 15.89
N ILE A 255 -10.94 -7.11 15.73
CA ILE A 255 -9.54 -6.83 15.41
C ILE A 255 -8.91 -5.97 16.51
N TYR A 256 -7.61 -6.10 16.71
CA TYR A 256 -6.87 -5.38 17.75
C TYR A 256 -5.39 -5.25 17.38
N ASP A 257 -4.63 -4.46 18.13
CA ASP A 257 -3.21 -4.20 17.89
C ASP A 257 -2.96 -3.49 16.53
N SER A 258 -3.75 -2.46 16.27
CA SER A 258 -3.72 -1.75 14.98
C SER A 258 -2.50 -0.85 14.83
N ALA A 259 -1.94 -0.87 13.62
CA ALA A 259 -0.89 0.01 13.14
C ALA A 259 -1.38 0.76 11.89
N ALA A 260 -2.45 1.54 12.08
CA ALA A 260 -3.29 2.04 11.00
C ALA A 260 -2.58 2.99 10.05
N LEU A 261 -3.09 3.03 8.81
CA LEU A 261 -2.71 3.95 7.75
C LEU A 261 -3.94 4.25 6.89
N TYR A 262 -4.00 5.43 6.28
CA TYR A 262 -4.78 5.64 5.06
C TYR A 262 -3.94 5.20 3.87
N ALA A 263 -4.32 4.10 3.24
CA ALA A 263 -3.53 3.35 2.29
C ALA A 263 -4.39 2.83 1.13
N HIS A 264 -3.77 2.20 0.14
CA HIS A 264 -4.48 1.29 -0.76
C HIS A 264 -4.95 0.04 0.02
N ASN A 265 -6.24 -0.30 -0.07
CA ASN A 265 -6.86 -1.41 0.68
C ASN A 265 -6.13 -2.75 0.49
N GLU A 266 -5.61 -3.04 -0.72
CA GLU A 266 -4.92 -4.30 -1.01
C GLU A 266 -3.62 -4.49 -0.19
N LEU A 267 -3.06 -3.42 0.41
CA LEU A 267 -1.90 -3.53 1.30
C LEU A 267 -2.22 -4.39 2.54
N GLU A 268 -3.44 -4.34 3.08
CA GLU A 268 -3.83 -5.12 4.26
C GLU A 268 -3.64 -6.63 4.04
N MET A 269 -3.89 -7.06 2.80
CA MET A 269 -3.81 -8.46 2.38
C MET A 269 -2.37 -9.01 2.35
N ALA A 270 -1.35 -8.15 2.51
CA ALA A 270 0.06 -8.57 2.55
C ALA A 270 0.32 -9.59 3.66
N ALA A 271 -0.34 -9.40 4.82
CA ALA A 271 -0.20 -10.28 5.97
C ALA A 271 -0.80 -11.67 5.73
N TRP A 272 -1.63 -11.84 4.70
CA TRP A 272 -2.33 -13.10 4.38
C TRP A 272 -1.62 -13.89 3.26
N ARG A 273 -0.53 -13.36 2.69
CA ARG A 273 0.28 -14.08 1.70
C ARG A 273 1.06 -15.26 2.30
N PRO A 274 1.68 -15.16 3.50
CA PRO A 274 2.41 -16.27 4.11
C PRO A 274 1.51 -17.46 4.45
N ILE A 275 1.89 -18.66 4.00
CA ILE A 275 1.19 -19.92 4.31
C ILE A 275 1.21 -20.25 5.82
N ARG A 276 2.18 -19.71 6.56
CA ARG A 276 2.32 -19.94 8.01
C ARG A 276 1.23 -19.26 8.87
N HIS A 277 0.42 -18.38 8.30
CA HIS A 277 -0.69 -17.75 9.01
C HIS A 277 -1.99 -18.50 8.72
N LEU A 278 -2.88 -18.55 9.71
CA LEU A 278 -4.19 -19.23 9.60
C LEU A 278 -5.17 -18.47 8.68
N ILE A 279 -4.98 -17.16 8.54
CA ILE A 279 -5.67 -16.31 7.57
C ILE A 279 -4.85 -16.23 6.29
N GLY A 280 -5.47 -16.56 5.15
CA GLY A 280 -4.79 -16.74 3.87
C GLY A 280 -5.62 -16.41 2.63
N LYS A 281 -5.28 -17.04 1.49
CA LYS A 281 -5.89 -16.78 0.18
C LYS A 281 -7.42 -16.91 0.17
N GLN A 282 -8.00 -17.78 0.98
CA GLN A 282 -9.44 -17.96 1.11
C GLN A 282 -10.14 -16.70 1.66
N TYR A 283 -9.51 -16.00 2.61
CA TYR A 283 -10.00 -14.73 3.13
C TYR A 283 -9.82 -13.62 2.11
N MET A 284 -8.66 -13.57 1.44
CA MET A 284 -8.41 -12.58 0.38
C MET A 284 -9.45 -12.68 -0.74
N LYS A 285 -9.77 -13.91 -1.17
CA LYS A 285 -10.81 -14.17 -2.18
C LYS A 285 -12.19 -13.73 -1.71
N ALA A 286 -12.55 -13.99 -0.45
CA ALA A 286 -13.83 -13.57 0.10
C ALA A 286 -13.92 -12.04 0.24
N TYR A 287 -12.85 -11.38 0.70
CA TYR A 287 -12.76 -9.91 0.74
C TYR A 287 -13.01 -9.27 -0.63
N PHE A 288 -12.40 -9.80 -1.70
CA PHE A 288 -12.59 -9.28 -3.05
C PHE A 288 -14.02 -9.47 -3.62
N HIS A 289 -14.88 -10.26 -2.97
CA HIS A 289 -16.31 -10.31 -3.29
C HIS A 289 -17.03 -9.04 -2.85
N TYR A 290 -16.60 -8.44 -1.75
CA TYR A 290 -17.22 -7.24 -1.15
C TYR A 290 -16.53 -5.95 -1.57
N PHE A 291 -15.22 -6.00 -1.84
CA PHE A 291 -14.42 -4.86 -2.29
C PHE A 291 -13.60 -5.26 -3.51
N PRO A 292 -14.03 -4.93 -4.74
CA PRO A 292 -13.39 -5.42 -5.97
C PRO A 292 -11.89 -5.10 -6.08
N VAL A 293 -11.17 -5.94 -6.82
CA VAL A 293 -9.75 -5.76 -7.13
C VAL A 293 -9.52 -4.44 -7.88
N SER A 294 -8.45 -3.73 -7.53
CA SER A 294 -8.09 -2.50 -8.23
C SER A 294 -7.53 -2.79 -9.62
N ALA A 295 -8.00 -2.06 -10.62
CA ALA A 295 -7.45 -2.17 -11.98
C ALA A 295 -6.02 -1.59 -12.05
N PRO A 296 -5.09 -2.20 -12.81
CA PRO A 296 -5.24 -3.42 -13.61
C PRO A 296 -5.30 -4.68 -12.74
N GLU A 297 -6.34 -5.50 -12.93
CA GLU A 297 -6.58 -6.67 -12.08
C GLU A 297 -5.52 -7.76 -12.29
N GLU A 298 -4.96 -7.83 -13.50
CA GLU A 298 -3.88 -8.76 -13.85
C GLU A 298 -2.60 -8.57 -13.01
N ASP A 299 -2.41 -7.37 -12.46
CA ASP A 299 -1.26 -7.03 -11.62
C ASP A 299 -1.51 -7.31 -10.12
N GLN A 300 -2.70 -7.78 -9.72
CA GLN A 300 -3.10 -7.90 -8.31
C GLN A 300 -2.18 -8.83 -7.49
N ASP A 301 -1.86 -10.03 -8.00
CA ASP A 301 -0.99 -10.95 -7.26
C ASP A 301 0.44 -10.39 -7.11
N ASP A 302 0.94 -9.69 -8.13
CA ASP A 302 2.24 -9.04 -8.10
C ASP A 302 2.26 -7.84 -7.13
N ARG A 303 1.18 -7.06 -7.07
CA ARG A 303 1.00 -6.02 -6.04
C ARG A 303 0.99 -6.63 -4.65
N ASN A 304 0.27 -7.74 -4.44
CA ASN A 304 0.26 -8.42 -3.15
C ASN A 304 1.64 -8.99 -2.79
N MET A 305 2.42 -9.49 -3.76
CA MET A 305 3.81 -9.89 -3.56
C MET A 305 4.71 -8.71 -3.18
N LEU A 306 4.56 -7.57 -3.85
CA LEU A 306 5.28 -6.33 -3.51
C LEU A 306 4.93 -5.87 -2.08
N TYR A 307 3.64 -5.86 -1.72
CA TYR A 307 3.17 -5.51 -0.38
C TYR A 307 3.67 -6.48 0.70
N TYR A 308 3.71 -7.77 0.37
CA TYR A 308 4.32 -8.78 1.22
C TYR A 308 5.83 -8.57 1.39
N LEU A 309 6.55 -8.13 0.34
CA LEU A 309 7.98 -7.83 0.46
C LEU A 309 8.24 -6.75 1.52
N ARG A 310 7.40 -5.70 1.61
CA ARG A 310 7.48 -4.71 2.70
C ARG A 310 7.28 -5.36 4.07
N TRP A 311 6.36 -6.31 4.19
CA TRP A 311 6.14 -7.07 5.42
C TRP A 311 7.38 -7.90 5.81
N ASP A 312 8.01 -8.54 4.83
CA ASP A 312 9.22 -9.34 5.05
C ASP A 312 10.44 -8.50 5.38
N LEU A 313 10.61 -7.33 4.77
CA LEU A 313 11.66 -6.36 5.15
C LEU A 313 11.47 -5.87 6.59
N LYS A 314 10.23 -5.55 6.99
CA LYS A 314 9.91 -5.25 8.40
C LYS A 314 10.32 -6.41 9.32
N SER A 315 9.99 -7.64 8.93
CA SER A 315 10.38 -8.83 9.72
C SER A 315 11.90 -9.02 9.76
N SER A 316 12.62 -8.74 8.67
CA SER A 316 14.07 -8.83 8.63
C SER A 316 14.71 -7.75 9.52
N ALA A 317 14.19 -6.52 9.50
CA ALA A 317 14.66 -5.47 10.39
C ALA A 317 14.48 -5.80 11.88
N LEU A 318 13.39 -6.48 12.25
CA LEU A 318 13.11 -6.90 13.63
C LEU A 318 13.91 -8.14 14.08
N PHE A 319 14.19 -9.08 13.18
CA PHE A 319 14.79 -10.38 13.52
C PHE A 319 16.04 -10.64 12.68
N SER A 320 17.22 -10.53 13.32
CA SER A 320 18.52 -10.75 12.68
C SER A 320 18.62 -12.14 12.03
N GLY A 321 19.21 -12.22 10.83
CA GLY A 321 19.38 -13.47 10.08
C GLY A 321 18.20 -13.91 9.20
N ASN A 322 17.10 -13.14 9.12
CA ASN A 322 16.01 -13.42 8.18
C ASN A 322 16.30 -12.82 6.78
N LEU A 323 16.77 -13.66 5.85
CA LEU A 323 17.20 -13.25 4.50
C LEU A 323 16.19 -13.56 3.39
N ARG A 324 14.91 -13.78 3.72
CA ARG A 324 13.88 -14.21 2.74
C ARG A 324 13.53 -13.17 1.69
N ALA A 325 13.79 -11.89 1.96
CA ALA A 325 13.42 -10.79 1.08
C ALA A 325 14.10 -10.85 -0.30
N LYS A 326 15.37 -11.27 -0.37
CA LYS A 326 16.17 -11.28 -1.61
C LYS A 326 15.53 -12.10 -2.74
N GLU A 327 14.97 -13.27 -2.42
CA GLU A 327 14.36 -14.13 -3.44
C GLU A 327 13.10 -13.51 -4.05
N THR A 328 12.26 -12.91 -3.21
CA THR A 328 11.08 -12.16 -3.66
C THR A 328 11.48 -10.96 -4.52
N MET A 329 12.55 -10.25 -4.16
CA MET A 329 13.06 -9.13 -4.94
C MET A 329 13.56 -9.56 -6.32
N ARG A 330 14.38 -10.62 -6.39
CA ARG A 330 14.89 -11.17 -7.67
C ARG A 330 13.73 -11.56 -8.59
N SER A 331 12.73 -12.24 -8.06
CA SER A 331 11.55 -12.67 -8.83
C SER A 331 10.77 -11.49 -9.42
N LEU A 332 10.49 -10.46 -8.61
CA LEU A 332 9.79 -9.26 -9.06
C LEU A 332 10.60 -8.47 -10.11
N ILE A 333 11.90 -8.31 -9.90
CA ILE A 333 12.78 -7.60 -10.84
C ILE A 333 12.90 -8.37 -12.15
N ALA A 334 13.04 -9.69 -12.11
CA ALA A 334 13.10 -10.54 -13.30
C ALA A 334 11.79 -10.49 -14.10
N LYS A 335 10.64 -10.35 -13.43
CA LYS A 335 9.34 -10.20 -14.08
C LYS A 335 9.14 -8.81 -14.70
N PHE A 336 9.74 -7.77 -14.13
CA PHE A 336 9.59 -6.38 -14.58
C PHE A 336 10.94 -5.68 -14.86
N PRO A 337 11.76 -6.20 -15.79
CA PRO A 337 13.13 -5.72 -16.00
C PRO A 337 13.19 -4.28 -16.57
N GLY A 338 12.16 -3.87 -17.31
CA GLY A 338 12.00 -2.54 -17.91
C GLY A 338 11.26 -1.52 -17.03
N GLY A 339 10.71 -1.94 -15.88
CA GLY A 339 9.91 -1.07 -15.01
C GLY A 339 8.61 -0.59 -15.65
N TYR A 340 8.21 0.65 -15.36
CA TYR A 340 6.98 1.25 -15.91
C TYR A 340 7.21 1.79 -17.33
N GLU A 341 6.52 1.21 -18.31
CA GLU A 341 6.71 1.58 -19.72
C GLU A 341 5.66 2.58 -20.26
N GLY A 342 4.60 2.87 -19.48
CA GLY A 342 3.52 3.77 -19.87
C GLY A 342 2.64 3.24 -21.03
N ARG A 343 1.32 3.31 -20.89
CA ARG A 343 0.44 3.01 -22.04
C ARG A 343 0.45 4.21 -23.00
N MET A 344 0.89 3.99 -24.23
CA MET A 344 0.68 4.94 -25.33
C MET A 344 -0.82 4.93 -25.69
N ILE A 345 -1.57 5.94 -25.24
CA ILE A 345 -2.93 6.17 -25.73
C ILE A 345 -2.80 7.00 -27.01
N LEU A 346 -3.07 6.37 -28.14
CA LEU A 346 -3.12 7.06 -29.42
C LEU A 346 -4.55 7.51 -29.70
N PHE A 347 -4.83 8.80 -29.59
CA PHE A 347 -6.07 9.38 -30.12
C PHE A 347 -5.87 9.72 -31.60
N LEU A 348 -6.48 8.95 -32.50
CA LEU A 348 -6.68 9.39 -33.88
C LEU A 348 -7.99 10.17 -33.96
N ILE A 349 -7.92 11.49 -34.13
CA ILE A 349 -9.09 12.30 -34.45
C ILE A 349 -9.13 12.52 -35.97
N LEU A 350 -10.10 11.90 -36.65
CA LEU A 350 -10.34 12.09 -38.08
C LEU A 350 -11.29 13.27 -38.28
N HIS A 351 -10.79 14.39 -38.82
CA HIS A 351 -11.64 15.48 -39.31
C HIS A 351 -11.82 15.37 -40.83
N PHE A 352 -13.07 15.36 -41.28
CA PHE A 352 -13.41 15.40 -42.70
C PHE A 352 -13.88 16.82 -43.07
N TYR A 353 -13.08 17.56 -43.85
CA TYR A 353 -13.51 18.83 -44.44
C TYR A 353 -13.73 18.66 -45.93
N THR A 354 -14.83 19.21 -46.44
CA THR A 354 -15.03 19.41 -47.88
C THR A 354 -14.80 20.89 -48.17
N THR A 355 -13.74 21.22 -48.91
CA THR A 355 -13.51 22.60 -49.34
C THR A 355 -14.32 22.87 -50.61
N SER A 356 -15.29 23.77 -50.51
CA SER A 356 -16.25 24.09 -51.58
C SER A 356 -15.66 24.90 -52.76
N HIS A 357 -14.34 25.08 -52.84
CA HIS A 357 -13.69 25.96 -53.83
C HIS A 357 -12.57 25.30 -54.64
N LEU A 358 -12.51 23.97 -54.68
CA LEU A 358 -11.72 23.25 -55.69
C LEU A 358 -12.65 22.64 -56.74
N PRO A 359 -12.29 22.68 -58.04
CA PRO A 359 -13.07 22.02 -59.09
C PRO A 359 -13.24 20.55 -58.70
N SER A 360 -14.49 20.12 -58.74
CA SER A 360 -15.00 18.82 -58.31
C SER A 360 -14.07 17.66 -58.64
N GLN A 361 -13.20 17.27 -57.69
CA GLN A 361 -12.58 15.94 -57.55
C GLN A 361 -11.46 15.81 -56.49
N VAL A 362 -11.16 16.82 -55.67
CA VAL A 362 -10.09 16.70 -54.65
C VAL A 362 -10.67 16.78 -53.23
N ALA A 363 -10.71 15.65 -52.52
CA ALA A 363 -10.87 15.63 -51.08
C ALA A 363 -9.49 15.75 -50.45
N VAL A 364 -9.25 16.81 -49.68
CA VAL A 364 -8.02 16.98 -48.88
C VAL A 364 -8.29 16.33 -47.52
N LEU A 365 -7.58 15.23 -47.22
CA LEU A 365 -7.59 14.65 -45.88
C LEU A 365 -6.45 15.29 -45.08
N THR A 366 -6.79 15.99 -43.99
CA THR A 366 -5.81 16.47 -43.02
C THR A 366 -5.83 15.55 -41.81
N PHE A 367 -4.69 14.92 -41.50
CA PHE A 367 -4.53 14.08 -40.32
C PHE A 367 -3.91 14.91 -39.19
N ILE A 368 -4.57 14.99 -38.05
CA ILE A 368 -4.01 15.57 -36.83
C ILE A 368 -3.84 14.41 -35.85
N ALA A 369 -2.58 14.03 -35.61
CA ALA A 369 -2.22 13.08 -34.56
C ALA A 369 -1.73 13.88 -33.34
N THR A 370 -2.45 13.77 -32.23
CA THR A 370 -2.06 14.41 -30.97
C THR A 370 -1.42 13.36 -30.07
N PHE A 371 -0.20 13.63 -29.60
CA PHE A 371 0.55 12.74 -28.72
C PHE A 371 0.55 13.33 -27.30
N SER A 372 0.25 12.51 -26.30
CA SER A 372 0.51 12.83 -24.90
C SER A 372 1.56 11.86 -24.35
N THR A 373 2.84 12.24 -24.38
CA THR A 373 3.91 11.44 -23.76
C THR A 373 4.84 12.30 -22.90
N PRO A 374 5.37 11.76 -21.78
CA PRO A 374 6.57 12.28 -21.10
C PRO A 374 7.88 11.84 -21.80
N ASN A 375 7.84 10.81 -22.64
CA ASN A 375 8.99 10.33 -23.40
C ASN A 375 9.08 11.06 -24.76
N GLN A 376 10.23 11.68 -24.98
CA GLN A 376 10.59 12.45 -26.18
C GLN A 376 10.44 11.58 -27.44
N ILE A 377 9.58 12.02 -28.37
CA ILE A 377 9.56 11.51 -29.75
C ILE A 377 10.92 11.87 -30.37
N ILE A 378 11.62 10.86 -30.91
CA ILE A 378 12.99 11.05 -31.45
C ILE A 378 12.94 11.26 -32.95
N ASP A 379 11.99 10.60 -33.63
CA ASP A 379 11.80 10.74 -35.07
C ASP A 379 10.35 10.43 -35.45
N SER A 380 9.79 11.23 -36.36
CA SER A 380 8.45 11.06 -36.89
C SER A 380 8.50 11.23 -38.40
N SER A 381 8.07 10.21 -39.15
CA SER A 381 7.97 10.28 -40.60
C SER A 381 6.54 10.03 -41.05
N PHE A 382 6.06 10.94 -41.91
CA PHE A 382 4.73 10.86 -42.51
C PHE A 382 4.92 10.49 -43.98
N SER A 383 4.39 9.33 -44.40
CA SER A 383 4.33 8.95 -45.81
C SER A 383 2.88 8.80 -46.24
N ILE A 384 2.48 9.60 -47.22
CA ILE A 384 1.20 9.47 -47.91
C ILE A 384 1.50 8.86 -49.27
N GLU A 385 1.25 7.56 -49.43
CA GLU A 385 1.23 6.94 -50.75
C GLU A 385 -0.15 7.15 -51.38
N ALA A 386 -0.23 8.09 -52.33
CA ALA A 386 -1.42 8.32 -53.13
C ALA A 386 -1.34 7.49 -54.42
N LEU A 387 -2.00 6.33 -54.44
CA LEU A 387 -2.32 5.67 -55.71
C LEU A 387 -3.57 6.33 -56.31
N THR A 388 -3.45 6.79 -57.55
CA THR A 388 -4.52 7.41 -58.32
C THR A 388 -5.40 6.34 -59.00
N TYR A 389 -6.69 6.65 -59.07
CA TYR A 389 -7.78 5.91 -59.70
C TYR A 389 -8.15 4.53 -59.10
N GLY A 390 -9.27 4.52 -58.37
CA GLY A 390 -10.16 3.37 -58.29
C GLY A 390 -10.13 2.52 -57.02
N GLU A 391 -9.01 2.39 -56.30
CA GLU A 391 -8.93 1.42 -55.20
C GLU A 391 -8.23 1.95 -53.94
N VAL A 392 -8.53 1.25 -52.83
CA VAL A 392 -8.17 1.49 -51.41
C VAL A 392 -6.93 2.35 -51.22
N LYS A 393 -7.08 3.43 -50.44
CA LYS A 393 -5.94 4.25 -50.00
C LYS A 393 -5.45 3.78 -48.62
N ASN A 394 -4.16 3.48 -48.54
CA ASN A 394 -3.48 3.17 -47.29
C ASN A 394 -2.74 4.42 -46.82
N VAL A 395 -3.01 4.87 -45.60
CA VAL A 395 -2.17 5.89 -44.95
C VAL A 395 -1.38 5.19 -43.86
N SER A 396 -0.05 5.24 -43.97
CA SER A 396 0.84 4.69 -42.95
C SER A 396 1.48 5.81 -42.14
N ILE A 397 1.26 5.79 -40.83
CA ILE A 397 1.96 6.64 -39.87
C ILE A 397 3.01 5.79 -39.19
N ASN A 398 4.29 6.14 -39.36
CA ASN A 398 5.40 5.47 -38.68
C ASN A 398 5.93 6.39 -37.57
N LEU A 399 5.90 5.91 -36.34
CA LEU A 399 6.42 6.64 -35.18
C LEU A 399 7.56 5.84 -34.57
N LYS A 400 8.69 6.50 -34.36
CA LYS A 400 9.83 5.90 -33.67
C LYS A 400 10.06 6.60 -32.34
N THR A 401 9.92 5.83 -31.27
CA THR A 401 10.31 6.25 -29.92
C THR A 401 11.64 5.59 -29.56
N LYS A 402 12.21 5.99 -28.43
CA LYS A 402 13.46 5.42 -27.88
C LYS A 402 13.43 3.88 -27.79
N ASN A 403 12.27 3.30 -27.50
CA ASN A 403 12.10 1.87 -27.23
C ASN A 403 11.14 1.13 -28.18
N HIS A 404 10.37 1.84 -29.02
CA HIS A 404 9.30 1.25 -29.82
C HIS A 404 9.20 1.87 -31.22
N ALA A 405 8.83 1.06 -32.21
CA ALA A 405 8.36 1.52 -33.51
C ALA A 405 6.86 1.21 -33.66
N LEU A 406 6.03 2.24 -33.83
CA LEU A 406 4.60 2.09 -34.11
C LEU A 406 4.36 2.31 -35.61
N ARG A 407 3.67 1.38 -36.26
CA ARG A 407 3.13 1.57 -37.61
C ARG A 407 1.61 1.51 -37.57
N LEU A 408 0.96 2.61 -37.86
CA LEU A 408 -0.50 2.66 -37.96
C LEU A 408 -0.90 2.74 -39.43
N VAL A 409 -1.70 1.77 -39.88
CA VAL A 409 -2.19 1.71 -41.26
C VAL A 409 -3.69 1.96 -41.27
N VAL A 410 -4.11 3.12 -41.77
CA VAL A 410 -5.54 3.42 -41.98
C VAL A 410 -5.89 3.02 -43.41
N LYS A 411 -6.84 2.08 -43.55
CA LYS A 411 -7.44 1.74 -44.84
C LYS A 411 -8.79 2.42 -44.98
N TYR A 412 -9.01 3.13 -46.07
CA TYR A 412 -10.35 3.61 -46.39
C TYR A 412 -10.71 3.37 -47.85
N THR A 413 -12.01 3.21 -48.08
CA THR A 413 -12.59 2.95 -49.39
C THR A 413 -13.54 4.11 -49.73
N LYS A 414 -13.36 4.71 -50.91
CA LYS A 414 -14.26 5.74 -51.42
C LYS A 414 -15.44 5.05 -52.11
N GLN A 415 -16.59 4.94 -51.45
CA GLN A 415 -17.85 4.66 -52.12
C GLN A 415 -18.65 5.96 -52.20
N ASN A 416 -19.36 6.15 -53.31
CA ASN A 416 -20.06 7.38 -53.68
C ASN A 416 -20.66 8.13 -52.46
N VAL A 417 -20.11 9.32 -52.20
CA VAL A 417 -20.55 10.34 -51.22
C VAL A 417 -20.57 9.90 -49.74
N ASN A 418 -20.26 8.65 -49.39
CA ASN A 418 -20.12 8.20 -48.00
C ASN A 418 -18.83 7.40 -47.79
N VAL A 419 -17.92 7.93 -46.97
CA VAL A 419 -16.69 7.23 -46.58
C VAL A 419 -17.02 6.28 -45.42
N LYS A 420 -16.94 4.97 -45.65
CA LYS A 420 -16.87 3.96 -44.58
C LYS A 420 -15.43 3.46 -44.51
N GLY A 421 -14.81 3.55 -43.33
CA GLY A 421 -13.45 3.05 -43.07
C GLY A 421 -13.47 1.95 -42.02
N ASN A 422 -12.66 0.91 -42.22
CA ASN A 422 -12.33 -0.06 -41.17
C ASN A 422 -10.92 0.27 -40.68
N ILE A 423 -10.77 0.55 -39.38
CA ILE A 423 -9.46 0.77 -38.76
C ILE A 423 -8.91 -0.60 -38.33
N SER A 424 -7.84 -1.05 -38.98
CA SER A 424 -7.08 -2.23 -38.53
C SER A 424 -5.81 -1.76 -37.81
N LEU A 425 -5.73 -1.98 -36.50
CA LEU A 425 -4.53 -1.76 -35.71
C LEU A 425 -3.70 -3.05 -35.72
N SER A 426 -2.47 -3.00 -36.25
CA SER A 426 -1.51 -4.10 -36.17
C SER A 426 -0.31 -3.67 -35.34
N TRP A 427 0.02 -4.44 -34.31
CA TRP A 427 1.19 -4.24 -33.47
C TRP A 427 2.30 -5.19 -33.92
N THR A 428 3.48 -4.68 -34.21
CA THR A 428 4.69 -5.50 -34.41
C THR A 428 5.72 -5.07 -33.38
N HIS A 429 5.96 -5.92 -32.38
CA HIS A 429 7.11 -5.78 -31.51
C HIS A 429 8.36 -6.14 -32.32
N THR A 430 9.26 -5.18 -32.51
CA THR A 430 10.59 -5.46 -33.02
C THR A 430 11.57 -4.83 -32.07
N VAL A 431 12.21 -5.67 -31.25
CA VAL A 431 13.36 -5.26 -30.43
C VAL A 431 14.49 -4.93 -31.40
N ILE A 432 14.90 -3.66 -31.44
CA ILE A 432 16.06 -3.23 -32.22
C ILE A 432 17.30 -3.65 -31.41
N PRO A 433 18.21 -4.48 -31.94
CA PRO A 433 19.48 -4.72 -31.27
C PRO A 433 20.28 -3.42 -31.23
N GLU A 434 20.86 -3.10 -30.08
CA GLU A 434 21.81 -2.00 -29.98
C GLU A 434 22.92 -2.16 -31.02
N VAL A 435 23.16 -1.10 -31.79
CA VAL A 435 24.30 -1.01 -32.70
C VAL A 435 25.56 -0.93 -31.82
N GLN A 436 26.22 -2.06 -31.62
CA GLN A 436 27.57 -2.08 -31.07
C GLN A 436 28.51 -1.40 -32.06
N GLY A 437 29.06 -0.26 -31.65
CA GLY A 437 30.14 0.42 -32.34
C GLY A 437 31.34 -0.50 -32.50
N SER A 438 31.84 -0.57 -33.73
CA SER A 438 33.04 -1.28 -34.13
C SER A 438 34.25 -0.83 -33.32
N GLY A 439 34.81 -1.75 -32.51
CA GLY A 439 36.11 -1.63 -31.88
C GLY A 439 36.87 -2.94 -32.03
N SER A 440 37.85 -2.96 -32.93
CA SER A 440 38.77 -4.07 -33.14
C SER A 440 39.66 -4.28 -31.92
N ALA A 441 39.69 -5.49 -31.35
CA ALA A 441 40.87 -6.01 -30.65
C ALA A 441 40.83 -7.54 -30.59
N THR A 442 41.85 -8.13 -31.20
CA THR A 442 42.23 -9.54 -31.26
C THR A 442 42.66 -10.11 -29.90
N ARG A 443 42.27 -11.38 -29.62
CA ARG A 443 42.92 -12.49 -28.83
C ARG A 443 43.69 -12.12 -27.53
N ALA A 444 43.55 -12.85 -26.42
CA ALA A 444 43.85 -14.28 -26.29
C ALA A 444 43.32 -14.89 -24.97
N ARG A 445 43.24 -16.22 -24.96
CA ARG A 445 42.90 -17.11 -23.84
C ARG A 445 43.91 -17.06 -22.70
N ALA A 446 43.41 -17.16 -21.47
CA ALA A 446 43.81 -18.15 -20.47
C ALA A 446 42.60 -18.38 -19.54
#